data_AF-A0A059DVL7-F1
#
_entry.id   AF-A0A059DVL7-F1
#
_cell.length_a   1.000
_cell.length_b   1.000
_cell.length_c   1.000
_cell.angle_alpha   90.00
_cell.angle_beta   90.00
_cell.angle_gamma   90.00
#
_symmetry.space_group_name_H-M   'P 1'
#
loop_
_entity.id
_entity.type
_entity.pdbx_description
1 polymer ?
#
loop_
_entity_poly.entity_id
_entity_poly.type
_entity_poly.pdbx_seq_one_letter_code
_entity_poly.pdbx_strand_id
1 'polypeptide(L)'
;MNEAETMRYLGIDLARSVAIFFVMMGHAMAAARIGHGIPGIDALRIFLSISAPVFFCLFGTMLQLVYTRKYASGLETETTQRLWTRALQCWILYAFTCAVFCLANGYSLAYFVRCSLFMGDTPYTDILRFYAAQLFLAPLLVRTSARIGLWPLVLTVAVIHASFPFISQLGPIGTFPGAESISSFVYGGNLFTHTGPSVIHGLGFVVAGMVIGKVMQARPGKEALLSGPGWRVRTAYVALALVCLGWMVFAGYNMADPQTRTFLRNANHPLYLLTGVAATVLFIDVFGIIRSVAKTARDSIWMIFGRTSLFTFAYGNAYLYIVALKGDAPGPAFTQFFVSMVVILLMSYGYSRFRDMKALKSDHWMARTYRWIVDDSTPQIVRFLTGPILHHDTKSSQLPTMGR
;
A
#
# COMPACT_ATOMS: atom_id res chain seq x y z
N MET A 1 -6.45 25.58 -11.00
CA MET A 1 -5.68 24.67 -10.11
C MET A 1 -4.26 25.23 -10.05
N ASN A 2 -3.86 25.89 -8.96
CA ASN A 2 -2.58 26.60 -8.90
C ASN A 2 -1.39 25.63 -8.93
N GLU A 3 -0.39 25.90 -9.78
CA GLU A 3 0.85 25.11 -9.92
C GLU A 3 1.59 24.88 -8.58
N ALA A 4 1.37 25.76 -7.59
CA ALA A 4 1.90 25.67 -6.24
C ALA A 4 1.42 24.42 -5.46
N GLU A 5 0.22 23.88 -5.73
CA GLU A 5 -0.25 22.64 -5.08
C GLU A 5 0.39 21.37 -5.68
N THR A 6 0.96 21.48 -6.89
CA THR A 6 1.54 20.37 -7.67
C THR A 6 3.06 20.25 -7.57
N MET A 7 3.76 21.17 -6.90
CA MET A 7 5.15 21.00 -6.40
C MET A 7 5.19 20.01 -5.21
N ARG A 8 4.42 18.95 -5.32
CA ARG A 8 3.92 18.12 -4.22
C ARG A 8 4.91 16.99 -3.96
N TYR A 9 5.80 17.19 -3.00
CA TYR A 9 6.64 16.16 -2.38
C TYR A 9 7.19 15.10 -3.36
N LEU A 10 7.96 15.54 -4.36
CA LEU A 10 8.43 14.68 -5.45
C LEU A 10 9.36 13.57 -4.93
N GLY A 11 10.12 13.81 -3.87
CA GLY A 11 10.90 12.78 -3.18
C GLY A 11 10.04 11.62 -2.64
N ILE A 12 8.83 11.90 -2.13
CA ILE A 12 7.90 10.86 -1.67
C ILE A 12 7.40 10.03 -2.85
N ASP A 13 7.07 10.69 -3.97
CA ASP A 13 6.63 10.01 -5.18
C ASP A 13 7.74 9.12 -5.78
N LEU A 14 9.00 9.57 -5.70
CA LEU A 14 10.14 8.74 -6.09
C LEU A 14 10.32 7.55 -5.14
N ALA A 15 10.33 7.79 -3.82
CA ALA A 15 10.44 6.74 -2.81
C ALA A 15 9.35 5.67 -3.00
N ARG A 16 8.13 6.10 -3.28
CA ARG A 16 6.99 5.22 -3.58
C ARG A 16 7.21 4.41 -4.85
N SER A 17 7.70 5.05 -5.92
CA SER A 17 7.98 4.37 -7.19
C SER A 17 9.06 3.30 -7.04
N VAL A 18 10.12 3.60 -6.28
CA VAL A 18 11.20 2.65 -5.99
C VAL A 18 10.73 1.51 -5.09
N ALA A 19 9.94 1.79 -4.06
CA ALA A 19 9.35 0.75 -3.22
C ALA A 19 8.48 -0.23 -4.04
N ILE A 20 7.63 0.28 -4.94
CA ILE A 20 6.81 -0.57 -5.83
C ILE A 20 7.70 -1.39 -6.77
N PHE A 21 8.74 -0.78 -7.35
CA PHE A 21 9.68 -1.48 -8.22
C PHE A 21 10.33 -2.66 -7.47
N PHE A 22 10.82 -2.44 -6.26
CA PHE A 22 11.41 -3.50 -5.44
C PHE A 22 10.40 -4.58 -5.06
N VAL A 23 9.17 -4.23 -4.70
CA VAL A 23 8.14 -5.25 -4.44
C VAL A 23 7.91 -6.12 -5.68
N MET A 24 7.72 -5.52 -6.86
CA MET A 24 7.51 -6.26 -8.10
C MET A 24 8.73 -7.10 -8.49
N MET A 25 9.94 -6.59 -8.20
CA MET A 25 11.18 -7.36 -8.36
C MET A 25 11.19 -8.59 -7.46
N GLY A 26 10.75 -8.48 -6.20
CA GLY A 26 10.58 -9.63 -5.31
C GLY A 26 9.58 -10.66 -5.83
N HIS A 27 8.45 -10.21 -6.38
CA HIS A 27 7.47 -11.12 -7.00
C HIS A 27 8.02 -11.80 -8.25
N ALA A 28 8.74 -11.07 -9.11
CA ALA A 28 9.37 -11.62 -10.31
C ALA A 28 10.46 -12.64 -9.95
N MET A 29 11.26 -12.39 -8.91
CA MET A 29 12.26 -13.34 -8.41
C MET A 29 11.61 -14.63 -7.90
N ALA A 30 10.51 -14.51 -7.14
CA ALA A 30 9.77 -15.67 -6.65
C ALA A 30 9.15 -16.47 -7.81
N ALA A 31 8.53 -15.79 -8.78
CA ALA A 31 7.99 -16.42 -9.99
C ALA A 31 9.07 -17.11 -10.84
N ALA A 32 10.28 -16.58 -10.84
CA ALA A 32 11.44 -17.13 -11.54
C ALA A 32 12.23 -18.16 -10.71
N ARG A 33 11.73 -18.57 -9.53
CA ARG A 33 12.38 -19.54 -8.62
C ARG A 33 13.80 -19.14 -8.21
N ILE A 34 14.13 -17.85 -8.24
CA ILE A 34 15.39 -17.35 -7.72
C ILE A 34 15.26 -17.43 -6.19
N GLY A 35 16.04 -18.31 -5.57
CA GLY A 35 16.03 -18.60 -4.14
C GLY A 35 17.08 -17.82 -3.34
N HIS A 36 17.37 -18.31 -2.14
CA HIS A 36 18.44 -17.82 -1.26
C HIS A 36 19.77 -18.53 -1.57
N GLY A 37 20.88 -18.00 -1.04
CA GLY A 37 22.21 -18.60 -1.17
C GLY A 37 23.01 -18.09 -2.37
N ILE A 38 22.56 -16.99 -2.99
CA ILE A 38 23.28 -16.34 -4.10
C ILE A 38 23.83 -15.01 -3.59
N PRO A 39 25.18 -14.86 -3.46
CA PRO A 39 25.81 -13.63 -3.00
C PRO A 39 25.35 -12.42 -3.83
N GLY A 40 25.13 -11.27 -3.17
CA GLY A 40 24.57 -10.05 -3.79
C GLY A 40 23.04 -10.06 -3.92
N ILE A 41 22.43 -11.19 -4.28
CA ILE A 41 20.97 -11.33 -4.29
C ILE A 41 20.41 -11.31 -2.86
N ASP A 42 21.07 -11.98 -1.92
CA ASP A 42 20.61 -11.98 -0.52
C ASP A 42 20.69 -10.59 0.13
N ALA A 43 21.70 -9.77 -0.23
CA ALA A 43 21.77 -8.37 0.19
C ALA A 43 20.61 -7.55 -0.41
N LEU A 44 20.29 -7.76 -1.70
CA LEU A 44 19.16 -7.13 -2.35
C LEU A 44 17.83 -7.49 -1.68
N ARG A 45 17.66 -8.74 -1.24
CA ARG A 45 16.45 -9.22 -0.56
C ARG A 45 16.15 -8.51 0.75
N ILE A 46 17.16 -7.96 1.42
CA ILE A 46 16.92 -7.10 2.60
C ILE A 46 16.10 -5.89 2.17
N PHE A 47 16.51 -5.19 1.09
CA PHE A 47 15.76 -4.07 0.52
C PHE A 47 14.37 -4.50 0.01
N LEU A 48 14.26 -5.66 -0.62
CA LEU A 48 12.97 -6.18 -1.07
C LEU A 48 12.00 -6.41 0.10
N SER A 49 12.50 -6.99 1.19
CA SER A 49 11.67 -7.33 2.36
C SER A 49 11.11 -6.10 3.08
N ILE A 50 11.83 -4.98 3.08
CA ILE A 50 11.38 -3.72 3.70
C ILE A 50 10.56 -2.84 2.74
N SER A 51 10.49 -3.15 1.46
CA SER A 51 9.82 -2.29 0.47
C SER A 51 8.29 -2.26 0.63
N ALA A 52 7.67 -3.39 0.98
CA ALA A 52 6.24 -3.45 1.26
C ALA A 52 5.83 -2.59 2.49
N PRO A 53 6.47 -2.72 3.67
CA PRO A 53 6.13 -1.87 4.81
C PRO A 53 6.44 -0.39 4.56
N VAL A 54 7.52 -0.06 3.82
CA VAL A 54 7.78 1.30 3.35
C VAL A 54 6.62 1.83 2.51
N PHE A 55 6.14 1.04 1.54
CA PHE A 55 5.00 1.40 0.72
C PHE A 55 3.73 1.67 1.54
N PHE A 56 3.46 0.86 2.57
CA PHE A 56 2.33 1.07 3.48
C PHE A 56 2.46 2.35 4.33
N CYS A 57 3.66 2.71 4.77
CA CYS A 57 3.87 3.99 5.44
C CYS A 57 3.73 5.17 4.48
N LEU A 58 4.28 5.08 3.26
CA LEU A 58 4.14 6.14 2.25
C LEU A 58 2.67 6.37 1.86
N PHE A 59 1.85 5.32 1.85
CA PHE A 59 0.39 5.43 1.73
C PHE A 59 -0.21 6.34 2.82
N GLY A 60 0.09 6.04 4.09
CA GLY A 60 -0.37 6.84 5.23
C GLY A 60 0.13 8.28 5.18
N THR A 61 1.38 8.48 4.78
CA THR A 61 1.96 9.81 4.54
C THR A 61 1.12 10.59 3.54
N MET A 62 0.71 9.95 2.42
CA MET A 62 -0.15 10.58 1.42
C MET A 62 -1.57 10.84 1.92
N LEU A 63 -2.15 9.95 2.76
CA LEU A 63 -3.44 10.23 3.43
C LEU A 63 -3.38 11.54 4.20
N GLN A 64 -2.32 11.73 5.00
CA GLN A 64 -2.15 12.95 5.79
C GLN A 64 -1.87 14.18 4.90
N LEU A 65 -0.95 14.07 3.94
CA LEU A 65 -0.51 15.20 3.11
C LEU A 65 -1.57 15.69 2.14
N VAL A 66 -2.37 14.79 1.60
CA VAL A 66 -3.33 15.07 0.53
C VAL A 66 -4.74 15.15 1.06
N TYR A 67 -5.20 14.11 1.74
CA TYR A 67 -6.62 13.92 2.02
C TYR A 67 -7.03 14.64 3.31
N THR A 68 -6.21 14.63 4.37
CA THR A 68 -6.51 15.38 5.60
C THR A 68 -6.58 16.89 5.35
N ARG A 69 -5.74 17.44 4.46
CA ARG A 69 -5.83 18.87 4.08
C ARG A 69 -7.13 19.21 3.38
N LYS A 70 -7.54 18.38 2.41
CA LYS A 70 -8.82 18.55 1.70
C LYS A 70 -10.03 18.39 2.62
N TYR A 71 -9.94 17.42 3.54
CA TYR A 71 -10.97 17.22 4.56
C TYR A 71 -11.11 18.47 5.44
N ALA A 72 -9.99 19.02 5.93
CA ALA A 72 -9.97 20.24 6.73
C ALA A 72 -10.43 21.50 5.96
N SER A 73 -10.33 21.50 4.63
CA SER A 73 -10.82 22.60 3.77
C SER A 73 -12.31 22.47 3.38
N GLY A 74 -13.08 21.63 4.09
CA GLY A 74 -14.53 21.45 3.85
C GLY A 74 -14.89 20.52 2.69
N LEU A 75 -13.92 19.85 2.05
CA LEU A 75 -14.17 18.89 0.96
C LEU A 75 -14.36 17.45 1.49
N GLU A 76 -15.08 17.31 2.60
CA GLU A 76 -15.23 16.03 3.30
C GLU A 76 -15.91 14.98 2.43
N THR A 77 -17.09 15.29 1.88
CA THR A 77 -17.88 14.37 1.06
C THR A 77 -17.13 13.94 -0.20
N GLU A 78 -16.51 14.90 -0.92
CA GLU A 78 -15.70 14.59 -2.10
C GLU A 78 -14.51 13.69 -1.75
N THR A 79 -13.83 13.98 -0.63
CA THR A 79 -12.68 13.22 -0.15
C THR A 79 -13.06 11.79 0.20
N THR A 80 -14.16 11.60 0.96
CA THR A 80 -14.69 10.28 1.31
C THR A 80 -15.09 9.50 0.07
N GLN A 81 -15.86 10.11 -0.84
CA GLN A 81 -16.31 9.47 -2.06
C GLN A 81 -15.13 9.04 -2.93
N ARG A 82 -14.09 9.87 -3.03
CA ARG A 82 -12.86 9.55 -3.78
C ARG A 82 -12.09 8.40 -3.17
N LEU A 83 -11.98 8.33 -1.83
CA LEU A 83 -11.28 7.24 -1.14
C LEU A 83 -12.01 5.91 -1.30
N TRP A 84 -13.33 5.89 -1.15
CA TRP A 84 -14.14 4.68 -1.37
C TRP A 84 -14.17 4.24 -2.84
N THR A 85 -14.17 5.18 -3.78
CA THR A 85 -13.98 4.86 -5.21
C THR A 85 -12.64 4.16 -5.44
N ARG A 86 -11.56 4.66 -4.83
CA ARG A 86 -10.25 4.03 -4.92
C ARG A 86 -10.21 2.66 -4.25
N ALA A 87 -10.92 2.48 -3.13
CA ALA A 87 -11.07 1.19 -2.47
C ALA A 87 -11.74 0.17 -3.40
N LEU A 88 -12.87 0.55 -4.01
CA LEU A 88 -13.61 -0.30 -4.92
C LEU A 88 -12.80 -0.62 -6.19
N GLN A 89 -12.12 0.36 -6.79
CA GLN A 89 -11.18 0.12 -7.91
C GLN A 89 -10.09 -0.88 -7.54
N CYS A 90 -9.49 -0.73 -6.35
CA CYS A 90 -8.45 -1.64 -5.87
C CYS A 90 -9.00 -3.06 -5.66
N TRP A 91 -10.21 -3.18 -5.11
CA TRP A 91 -10.88 -4.48 -4.94
C TRP A 91 -11.22 -5.13 -6.28
N ILE A 92 -11.75 -4.39 -7.26
CA ILE A 92 -12.04 -4.91 -8.61
C ILE A 92 -10.76 -5.43 -9.27
N LEU A 93 -9.66 -4.67 -9.18
CA LEU A 93 -8.36 -5.08 -9.72
C LEU A 93 -7.80 -6.31 -9.00
N TYR A 94 -7.98 -6.40 -7.69
CA TYR A 94 -7.66 -7.61 -6.92
C TYR A 94 -8.49 -8.82 -7.37
N ALA A 95 -9.81 -8.67 -7.52
CA ALA A 95 -10.68 -9.71 -8.03
C ALA A 95 -10.25 -10.15 -9.45
N PHE A 96 -9.91 -9.19 -10.33
CA PHE A 96 -9.33 -9.50 -11.64
C PHE A 96 -8.06 -10.34 -11.53
N THR A 97 -7.13 -10.00 -10.63
CA THR A 97 -5.92 -10.83 -10.43
C THR A 97 -6.24 -12.22 -9.91
N CYS A 98 -7.23 -12.36 -9.02
CA CYS A 98 -7.72 -13.65 -8.55
C CYS A 98 -8.32 -14.48 -9.70
N ALA A 99 -9.06 -13.85 -10.61
CA ALA A 99 -9.62 -14.50 -11.78
C ALA A 99 -8.51 -15.05 -12.68
N VAL A 100 -7.49 -14.25 -12.99
CA VAL A 100 -6.34 -14.69 -13.78
C VAL A 100 -5.59 -15.83 -13.08
N PHE A 101 -5.36 -15.73 -11.77
CA PHE A 101 -4.75 -16.80 -10.99
C PHE A 101 -5.54 -18.11 -11.09
N CYS A 102 -6.85 -18.06 -10.87
CA CYS A 102 -7.72 -19.23 -10.91
C CYS A 102 -7.78 -19.85 -12.30
N LEU A 103 -7.96 -19.04 -13.34
CA LEU A 103 -7.99 -19.50 -14.72
C LEU A 103 -6.66 -20.15 -15.12
N ALA A 104 -5.55 -19.53 -14.78
CA ALA A 104 -4.24 -20.00 -15.21
C ALA A 104 -3.84 -21.31 -14.49
N ASN A 105 -4.29 -21.52 -13.24
CA ASN A 105 -4.02 -22.73 -12.45
C ASN A 105 -5.15 -23.79 -12.51
N GLY A 106 -6.23 -23.54 -13.25
CA GLY A 106 -7.37 -24.47 -13.33
C GLY A 106 -8.19 -24.59 -12.03
N TYR A 107 -8.21 -23.56 -11.17
CA TYR A 107 -9.02 -23.56 -9.95
C TYR A 107 -10.51 -23.32 -10.23
N SER A 108 -11.36 -23.77 -9.31
CA SER A 108 -12.83 -23.68 -9.44
C SER A 108 -13.36 -22.24 -9.27
N LEU A 109 -14.56 -21.99 -9.82
CA LEU A 109 -15.29 -20.73 -9.62
C LEU A 109 -15.53 -20.45 -8.12
N ALA A 110 -15.79 -21.49 -7.32
CA ALA A 110 -15.96 -21.35 -5.88
C ALA A 110 -14.69 -20.82 -5.19
N TYR A 111 -13.51 -21.28 -5.63
CA TYR A 111 -12.24 -20.77 -5.12
C TYR A 111 -12.00 -19.32 -5.52
N PHE A 112 -12.32 -18.95 -6.77
CA PHE A 112 -12.28 -17.56 -7.24
C PHE A 112 -13.18 -16.63 -6.39
N VAL A 113 -14.41 -17.05 -6.11
CA VAL A 113 -15.34 -16.28 -5.27
C VAL A 113 -14.76 -16.10 -3.86
N ARG A 114 -14.23 -17.17 -3.25
CA ARG A 114 -13.56 -17.08 -1.94
C ARG A 114 -12.38 -16.12 -1.96
N CYS A 115 -11.50 -16.22 -2.96
CA CYS A 115 -10.36 -15.31 -3.10
C CYS A 115 -10.83 -13.85 -3.21
N SER A 116 -11.83 -13.57 -4.05
CA SER A 116 -12.40 -12.23 -4.27
C SER A 116 -13.04 -11.64 -3.02
N LEU A 117 -13.55 -12.49 -2.12
CA LEU A 117 -14.10 -12.13 -0.81
C LEU A 117 -13.05 -12.11 0.31
N PHE A 118 -11.76 -12.15 -0.01
CA PHE A 118 -10.68 -12.19 0.97
C PHE A 118 -10.72 -13.44 1.88
N MET A 119 -11.18 -14.57 1.35
CA MET A 119 -11.27 -15.86 2.05
C MET A 119 -10.42 -16.95 1.39
N GLY A 120 -9.53 -16.57 0.48
CA GLY A 120 -8.58 -17.47 -0.16
C GLY A 120 -7.20 -16.82 -0.25
N ASP A 121 -6.20 -17.65 -0.51
CA ASP A 121 -4.81 -17.23 -0.60
C ASP A 121 -4.37 -17.16 -2.05
N THR A 122 -3.70 -16.07 -2.39
CA THR A 122 -3.20 -15.80 -3.73
C THR A 122 -1.78 -15.26 -3.62
N PRO A 123 -0.80 -15.82 -4.36
CA PRO A 123 0.58 -15.37 -4.23
C PRO A 123 0.71 -13.93 -4.76
N TYR A 124 1.55 -13.08 -4.19
CA TYR A 124 1.89 -11.73 -4.72
C TYR A 124 0.78 -10.65 -4.64
N THR A 125 -0.46 -11.00 -4.34
CA THR A 125 -1.63 -10.09 -4.38
C THR A 125 -2.07 -9.54 -3.03
N ASP A 126 -1.40 -9.94 -1.95
CA ASP A 126 -1.69 -9.50 -0.58
C ASP A 126 -1.65 -7.97 -0.43
N ILE A 127 -0.81 -7.28 -1.21
CA ILE A 127 -0.73 -5.81 -1.19
C ILE A 127 -2.03 -5.19 -1.70
N LEU A 128 -2.63 -5.70 -2.77
CA LEU A 128 -3.90 -5.18 -3.31
C LEU A 128 -5.05 -5.45 -2.35
N ARG A 129 -5.08 -6.66 -1.79
CA ARG A 129 -6.03 -7.08 -0.76
C ARG A 129 -5.97 -6.15 0.46
N PHE A 130 -4.76 -5.93 0.98
CA PHE A 130 -4.51 -5.00 2.09
C PHE A 130 -4.90 -3.57 1.74
N TYR A 131 -4.50 -3.06 0.57
CA TYR A 131 -4.83 -1.70 0.15
C TYR A 131 -6.32 -1.46 -0.02
N ALA A 132 -7.07 -2.44 -0.54
CA ALA A 132 -8.52 -2.34 -0.67
C ALA A 132 -9.17 -2.14 0.72
N ALA A 133 -8.75 -2.91 1.73
CA ALA A 133 -9.22 -2.75 3.10
C ALA A 133 -8.79 -1.42 3.71
N GLN A 134 -7.53 -1.02 3.56
CA GLN A 134 -7.02 0.24 4.13
C GLN A 134 -7.64 1.48 3.46
N LEU A 135 -7.87 1.47 2.15
CA LEU A 135 -8.58 2.54 1.43
C LEU A 135 -10.05 2.63 1.86
N PHE A 136 -10.67 1.50 2.18
CA PHE A 136 -12.02 1.48 2.73
C PHE A 136 -12.07 2.13 4.13
N LEU A 137 -11.06 1.86 4.98
CA LEU A 137 -10.91 2.48 6.30
C LEU A 137 -10.39 3.93 6.25
N ALA A 138 -9.76 4.35 5.14
CA ALA A 138 -9.09 5.64 5.04
C ALA A 138 -9.96 6.86 5.36
N PRO A 139 -11.26 6.95 4.97
CA PRO A 139 -12.11 8.08 5.37
C PRO A 139 -12.21 8.25 6.89
N LEU A 140 -12.30 7.15 7.64
CA LEU A 140 -12.33 7.18 9.11
C LEU A 140 -11.00 7.70 9.66
N LEU A 141 -9.88 7.19 9.16
CA LEU A 141 -8.54 7.63 9.57
C LEU A 141 -8.33 9.13 9.28
N VAL A 142 -8.71 9.57 8.08
CA VAL A 142 -8.61 10.97 7.65
C VAL A 142 -9.51 11.87 8.49
N ARG A 143 -10.77 11.48 8.73
CA ARG A 143 -11.72 12.21 9.58
C ARG A 143 -11.21 12.36 11.00
N THR A 144 -10.75 11.28 11.63
CA THR A 144 -10.19 11.31 12.99
C THR A 144 -8.97 12.23 13.05
N SER A 145 -8.03 12.09 12.10
CA SER A 145 -6.86 12.96 12.02
C SER A 145 -7.21 14.43 11.82
N ALA A 146 -8.19 14.74 10.98
CA ALA A 146 -8.61 16.11 10.69
C ALA A 146 -9.33 16.78 11.86
N ARG A 147 -10.23 16.05 12.54
CA ARG A 147 -11.13 16.62 13.55
C ARG A 147 -10.61 16.50 14.99
N ILE A 148 -10.04 15.36 15.34
CA ILE A 148 -9.60 15.05 16.71
C ILE A 148 -8.06 15.11 16.83
N GLY A 149 -7.37 14.89 15.70
CA GLY A 149 -5.92 14.81 15.65
C GLY A 149 -5.43 13.37 15.51
N LEU A 150 -4.10 13.19 15.50
CA LEU A 150 -3.48 11.89 15.29
C LEU A 150 -3.39 11.02 16.55
N TRP A 151 -3.46 11.62 17.74
CA TRP A 151 -3.27 10.90 19.01
C TRP A 151 -4.21 9.71 19.23
N PRO A 152 -5.53 9.80 18.93
CA PRO A 152 -6.41 8.63 19.04
C PRO A 152 -5.96 7.47 18.16
N LEU A 153 -5.51 7.75 16.94
CA LEU A 153 -5.03 6.73 16.01
C LEU A 153 -3.72 6.09 16.50
N VAL A 154 -2.80 6.91 17.01
CA VAL A 154 -1.54 6.44 17.61
C VAL A 154 -1.82 5.57 18.82
N LEU A 155 -2.74 5.96 19.69
CA LEU A 155 -3.13 5.17 20.86
C LEU A 155 -3.77 3.84 20.46
N THR A 156 -4.68 3.83 19.49
CA THR A 156 -5.29 2.60 18.96
C THR A 156 -4.22 1.63 18.45
N VAL A 157 -3.26 2.11 17.65
CA VAL A 157 -2.16 1.27 17.15
C VAL A 157 -1.27 0.79 18.29
N ALA A 158 -0.96 1.64 19.26
CA ALA A 158 -0.17 1.25 20.42
C ALA A 158 -0.86 0.12 21.21
N VAL A 159 -2.17 0.20 21.41
CA VAL A 159 -2.96 -0.85 22.05
C VAL A 159 -2.95 -2.14 21.24
N ILE A 160 -3.13 -2.08 19.91
CA ILE A 160 -3.07 -3.27 19.03
C ILE A 160 -1.72 -3.98 19.16
N HIS A 161 -0.62 -3.24 19.04
CA HIS A 161 0.73 -3.82 19.10
C HIS A 161 1.13 -4.25 20.52
N ALA A 162 0.67 -3.56 21.56
CA ALA A 162 0.83 -4.01 22.95
C ALA A 162 0.04 -5.29 23.24
N SER A 163 -1.08 -5.49 22.55
CA SER A 163 -1.92 -6.70 22.66
C SER A 163 -1.39 -7.88 21.84
N PHE A 164 -0.25 -7.73 21.15
CA PHE A 164 0.36 -8.77 20.32
C PHE A 164 0.48 -10.15 21.01
N PRO A 165 0.93 -10.26 22.29
CA PRO A 165 1.03 -11.56 22.95
C PRO A 165 -0.29 -12.31 23.08
N PHE A 166 -1.42 -11.59 23.11
CA PHE A 166 -2.77 -12.18 23.16
C PHE A 166 -3.31 -12.46 21.77
N ILE A 167 -3.16 -11.52 20.83
CA ILE A 167 -3.67 -11.67 19.46
C ILE A 167 -2.98 -12.82 18.74
N SER A 168 -1.67 -13.01 18.96
CA SER A 168 -0.90 -14.11 18.35
C SER A 168 -1.32 -15.52 18.81
N GLN A 169 -2.15 -15.63 19.86
CA GLN A 169 -2.68 -16.91 20.33
C GLN A 169 -4.06 -17.23 19.76
N LEU A 170 -4.70 -16.29 19.06
CA LEU A 170 -6.04 -16.50 18.52
C LEU A 170 -6.02 -17.50 17.35
N GLY A 171 -6.90 -18.50 17.42
CA GLY A 171 -7.23 -19.39 16.31
C GLY A 171 -8.33 -18.80 15.41
N PRO A 172 -8.63 -19.43 14.27
CA PRO A 172 -9.52 -18.89 13.25
C PRO A 172 -10.94 -18.61 13.76
N ILE A 173 -11.60 -17.60 13.18
CA ILE A 173 -13.02 -17.27 13.44
C ILE A 173 -13.90 -18.34 12.78
N GLY A 174 -14.06 -19.47 13.46
CA GLY A 174 -14.93 -20.57 13.05
C GLY A 174 -14.28 -21.60 12.13
N THR A 175 -15.11 -22.46 11.56
CA THR A 175 -14.71 -23.70 10.85
C THR A 175 -15.13 -23.73 9.38
N PHE A 176 -15.59 -22.60 8.83
CA PHE A 176 -16.02 -22.54 7.43
C PHE A 176 -14.83 -22.43 6.46
N PRO A 177 -15.00 -22.81 5.17
CA PRO A 177 -13.92 -22.71 4.20
C PRO A 177 -13.42 -21.27 4.02
N GLY A 178 -12.14 -21.04 4.29
CA GLY A 178 -11.51 -19.72 4.24
C GLY A 178 -11.48 -18.95 5.57
N ALA A 179 -11.97 -19.54 6.67
CA ALA A 179 -11.91 -18.96 8.01
C ALA A 179 -10.47 -18.62 8.44
N GLU A 180 -9.49 -19.44 8.07
CA GLU A 180 -8.06 -19.19 8.34
C GLU A 180 -7.55 -17.98 7.53
N SER A 181 -7.76 -17.97 6.21
CA SER A 181 -7.28 -16.87 5.35
C SER A 181 -7.90 -15.52 5.72
N ILE A 182 -9.18 -15.47 6.11
CA ILE A 182 -9.82 -14.21 6.56
C ILE A 182 -9.34 -13.81 7.96
N SER A 183 -9.14 -14.78 8.85
CA SER A 183 -8.63 -14.54 10.21
C SER A 183 -7.21 -13.98 10.19
N SER A 184 -6.32 -14.63 9.44
CA SER A 184 -4.95 -14.15 9.25
C SER A 184 -4.92 -12.76 8.62
N PHE A 185 -5.79 -12.50 7.64
CA PHE A 185 -5.87 -11.19 7.02
C PHE A 185 -6.44 -10.12 7.94
N VAL A 186 -7.43 -10.41 8.77
CA VAL A 186 -8.01 -9.40 9.67
C VAL A 186 -7.05 -9.14 10.84
N TYR A 187 -6.67 -10.18 11.59
CA TYR A 187 -5.93 -10.05 12.85
C TYR A 187 -4.64 -10.88 12.96
N GLY A 188 -4.28 -11.71 11.98
CA GLY A 188 -3.01 -12.45 11.98
C GLY A 188 -3.10 -13.77 12.73
N GLY A 189 -3.34 -13.74 14.04
CA GLY A 189 -3.51 -14.96 14.86
C GLY A 189 -2.32 -15.93 14.83
N ASN A 190 -2.56 -17.16 15.28
CA ASN A 190 -1.61 -18.27 15.16
C ASN A 190 -1.70 -18.94 13.77
N LEU A 191 -1.56 -18.15 12.69
CA LEU A 191 -1.80 -18.58 11.31
C LEU A 191 -0.60 -18.21 10.41
N PHE A 192 0.59 -18.68 10.78
CA PHE A 192 1.88 -18.29 10.18
C PHE A 192 2.10 -18.74 8.72
N THR A 193 1.26 -19.65 8.23
CA THR A 193 1.26 -20.15 6.84
C THR A 193 0.76 -19.12 5.83
N HIS A 194 0.01 -18.11 6.28
CA HIS A 194 -0.52 -17.05 5.44
C HIS A 194 0.45 -15.86 5.37
N THR A 195 0.47 -15.18 4.22
CA THR A 195 1.46 -14.14 3.94
C THR A 195 0.96 -12.74 4.26
N GLY A 196 1.86 -11.94 4.86
CA GLY A 196 1.69 -10.50 5.00
C GLY A 196 1.16 -10.07 6.37
N PRO A 197 1.24 -8.76 6.67
CA PRO A 197 0.64 -8.25 7.88
C PRO A 197 -0.88 -8.22 7.74
N SER A 198 -1.57 -8.51 8.83
CA SER A 198 -3.01 -8.37 8.95
C SER A 198 -3.43 -6.90 8.86
N VAL A 199 -4.70 -6.66 8.58
CA VAL A 199 -5.29 -5.33 8.45
C VAL A 199 -5.10 -4.54 9.75
N ILE A 200 -5.38 -5.12 10.91
CA ILE A 200 -5.27 -4.38 12.19
C ILE A 200 -3.81 -4.05 12.54
N HIS A 201 -2.87 -4.97 12.33
CA HIS A 201 -1.45 -4.70 12.62
C HIS A 201 -0.87 -3.72 11.61
N GLY A 202 -1.26 -3.87 10.34
CA GLY A 202 -0.85 -3.00 9.26
C GLY A 202 -1.39 -1.57 9.34
N LEU A 203 -2.47 -1.32 10.12
CA LEU A 203 -2.86 0.05 10.51
C LEU A 203 -1.70 0.79 11.16
N GLY A 204 -0.79 0.09 11.86
CA GLY A 204 0.40 0.70 12.43
C GLY A 204 1.29 1.36 11.38
N PHE A 205 1.50 0.72 10.23
CA PHE A 205 2.27 1.34 9.13
C PHE A 205 1.56 2.58 8.59
N VAL A 206 0.24 2.49 8.38
CA VAL A 206 -0.56 3.61 7.84
C VAL A 206 -0.55 4.79 8.81
N VAL A 207 -0.80 4.58 10.09
CA VAL A 207 -0.80 5.63 11.12
C VAL A 207 0.60 6.22 11.31
N ALA A 208 1.65 5.39 11.34
CA ALA A 208 3.02 5.89 11.38
C ALA A 208 3.35 6.76 10.17
N GLY A 209 2.90 6.36 8.98
CA GLY A 209 2.91 7.18 7.77
C GLY A 209 2.19 8.52 7.95
N MET A 210 1.00 8.52 8.53
CA MET A 210 0.27 9.76 8.80
C MET A 210 1.02 10.68 9.77
N VAL A 211 1.68 10.12 10.80
CA VAL A 211 2.56 10.88 11.71
C VAL A 211 3.74 11.50 10.93
N ILE A 212 4.42 10.73 10.08
CA ILE A 212 5.47 11.24 9.20
C ILE A 212 4.93 12.37 8.32
N GLY A 213 3.78 12.18 7.69
CA GLY A 213 3.11 13.20 6.90
C GLY A 213 2.86 14.48 7.69
N LYS A 214 2.40 14.40 8.94
CA LYS A 214 2.16 15.57 9.80
C LYS A 214 3.46 16.32 10.11
N VAL A 215 4.55 15.59 10.36
CA VAL A 215 5.89 16.19 10.54
C VAL A 215 6.33 16.94 9.28
N MET A 216 6.08 16.38 8.10
CA MET A 216 6.37 17.06 6.82
C MET A 216 5.50 18.29 6.58
N GLN A 217 4.24 18.28 7.03
CA GLN A 217 3.37 19.47 6.95
C GLN A 217 3.92 20.62 7.79
N ALA A 218 4.52 20.32 8.96
CA ALA A 218 5.14 21.32 9.83
C ALA A 218 6.48 21.86 9.29
N ARG A 219 7.01 21.27 8.21
CA ARG A 219 8.31 21.61 7.61
C ARG A 219 8.19 21.83 6.09
N PRO A 220 7.44 22.84 5.64
CA PRO A 220 7.24 23.09 4.20
C PRO A 220 8.59 23.28 3.48
N GLY A 221 8.70 22.70 2.28
CA GLY A 221 9.90 22.79 1.45
C GLY A 221 11.07 21.89 1.87
N LYS A 222 10.98 21.15 2.98
CA LYS A 222 12.02 20.22 3.45
C LYS A 222 11.55 18.77 3.30
N GLU A 223 11.87 18.15 2.16
CA GLU A 223 11.49 16.76 1.89
C GLU A 223 12.30 15.75 2.72
N ALA A 224 13.58 16.02 2.97
CA ALA A 224 14.40 15.22 3.85
C ALA A 224 14.07 15.51 5.33
N LEU A 225 13.71 14.46 6.06
CA LEU A 225 13.26 14.47 7.44
C LEU A 225 14.42 14.62 8.42
N LEU A 226 15.56 13.98 8.16
CA LEU A 226 16.72 13.97 9.06
C LEU A 226 17.70 15.11 8.78
N SER A 227 17.57 15.84 7.66
CA SER A 227 18.41 17.01 7.38
C SER A 227 17.84 18.31 7.96
N GLY A 228 18.71 19.27 8.29
CA GLY A 228 18.34 20.60 8.81
C GLY A 228 18.16 20.71 10.34
N PRO A 229 17.67 21.85 10.86
CA PRO A 229 17.68 22.19 12.29
C PRO A 229 16.68 21.39 13.17
N GLY A 230 16.00 20.38 12.63
CA GLY A 230 14.98 19.60 13.33
C GLY A 230 15.58 18.50 14.24
N TRP A 231 16.19 18.86 15.36
CA TRP A 231 16.80 17.89 16.29
C TRP A 231 15.81 16.86 16.85
N ARG A 232 14.53 17.25 17.06
CA ARG A 232 13.48 16.36 17.59
C ARG A 232 13.21 15.14 16.69
N VAL A 233 13.13 15.36 15.37
CA VAL A 233 12.88 14.28 14.40
C VAL A 233 14.08 13.33 14.34
N ARG A 234 15.30 13.88 14.33
CA ARG A 234 16.53 13.09 14.39
C ARG A 234 16.63 12.26 15.66
N THR A 235 16.33 12.87 16.81
CA THR A 235 16.37 12.19 18.11
C THR A 235 15.33 11.07 18.18
N ALA A 236 14.10 11.33 17.72
CA ALA A 236 13.05 10.32 17.64
C ALA A 236 13.44 9.17 16.70
N TYR A 237 14.06 9.47 15.56
CA TYR A 237 14.55 8.45 14.63
C TYR A 237 15.69 7.61 15.25
N VAL A 238 16.69 8.25 15.87
CA VAL A 238 17.79 7.56 16.55
C VAL A 238 17.24 6.68 17.68
N ALA A 239 16.31 7.19 18.49
CA ALA A 239 15.65 6.39 19.52
C ALA A 239 14.92 5.18 18.93
N LEU A 240 14.15 5.36 17.84
CA LEU A 240 13.50 4.26 17.13
C LEU A 240 14.53 3.22 16.62
N ALA A 241 15.62 3.66 16.02
CA ALA A 241 16.68 2.78 15.53
C ALA A 241 17.32 2.00 16.68
N LEU A 242 17.63 2.66 17.80
CA LEU A 242 18.20 2.02 18.98
C LEU A 242 17.22 1.01 19.62
N VAL A 243 15.92 1.32 19.68
CA VAL A 243 14.90 0.37 20.16
C VAL A 243 14.80 -0.84 19.24
N CYS A 244 14.79 -0.65 17.91
CA CYS A 244 14.80 -1.75 16.95
C CYS A 244 16.04 -2.64 17.14
N LEU A 245 17.23 -2.04 17.17
CA LEU A 245 18.49 -2.76 17.31
C LEU A 245 18.57 -3.48 18.66
N GLY A 246 18.20 -2.81 19.75
CA GLY A 246 18.13 -3.40 21.07
C GLY A 246 17.21 -4.61 21.10
N TRP A 247 15.99 -4.50 20.56
CA TRP A 247 15.05 -5.62 20.51
C TRP A 247 15.59 -6.77 19.66
N MET A 248 16.18 -6.50 18.48
CA MET A 248 16.83 -7.53 17.67
C MET A 248 17.91 -8.29 18.44
N VAL A 249 18.77 -7.56 19.15
CA VAL A 249 19.88 -8.15 19.93
C VAL A 249 19.34 -8.97 21.11
N PHE A 250 18.43 -8.42 21.92
CA PHE A 250 17.90 -9.11 23.11
C PHE A 250 17.04 -10.33 22.77
N ALA A 251 16.29 -10.28 21.66
CA ALA A 251 15.46 -11.40 21.21
C ALA A 251 16.22 -12.38 20.30
N GLY A 252 17.48 -12.12 19.96
CA GLY A 252 18.29 -12.98 19.09
C GLY A 252 17.83 -13.02 17.62
N TYR A 253 17.10 -12.00 17.15
CA TYR A 253 16.62 -11.95 15.77
C TYR A 253 17.71 -11.47 14.80
N ASN A 254 18.15 -12.36 13.91
CA ASN A 254 19.06 -12.00 12.83
C ASN A 254 18.29 -11.53 11.58
N MET A 255 18.23 -10.21 11.36
CA MET A 255 17.55 -9.66 10.19
C MET A 255 18.24 -9.99 8.86
N ALA A 256 19.47 -10.51 8.85
CA ALA A 256 20.11 -11.03 7.64
C ALA A 256 19.54 -12.40 7.23
N ASP A 257 18.97 -13.15 8.17
CA ASP A 257 18.31 -14.43 7.90
C ASP A 257 16.91 -14.22 7.26
N PRO A 258 16.65 -14.78 6.07
CA PRO A 258 15.35 -14.70 5.42
C PRO A 258 14.20 -15.34 6.21
N GLN A 259 14.45 -16.40 6.98
CA GLN A 259 13.41 -17.07 7.74
C GLN A 259 12.93 -16.15 8.87
N THR A 260 13.85 -15.53 9.59
CA THR A 260 13.54 -14.50 10.60
C THR A 260 12.69 -13.38 10.02
N ARG A 261 13.05 -12.81 8.86
CA ARG A 261 12.26 -11.74 8.22
C ARG A 261 10.85 -12.19 7.84
N THR A 262 10.74 -13.40 7.29
CA THR A 262 9.45 -13.99 6.88
C THR A 262 8.57 -14.27 8.10
N PHE A 263 9.16 -14.81 9.16
CA PHE A 263 8.50 -15.05 10.44
C PHE A 263 7.96 -13.76 11.04
N LEU A 264 8.80 -12.73 11.23
CA LEU A 264 8.38 -11.46 11.84
C LEU A 264 7.20 -10.82 11.08
N ARG A 265 7.22 -10.91 9.74
CA ARG A 265 6.13 -10.44 8.88
C ARG A 265 4.84 -11.25 9.10
N ASN A 266 4.89 -12.56 8.89
CA ASN A 266 3.70 -13.42 8.92
C ASN A 266 3.13 -13.53 10.34
N ALA A 267 3.99 -13.46 11.36
CA ALA A 267 3.59 -13.41 12.75
C ALA A 267 2.96 -12.08 13.15
N ASN A 268 3.02 -11.03 12.32
CA ASN A 268 2.61 -9.67 12.70
C ASN A 268 3.40 -9.10 13.88
N HIS A 269 4.65 -9.52 14.04
CA HIS A 269 5.46 -9.17 15.20
C HIS A 269 5.72 -7.65 15.24
N PRO A 270 5.64 -6.96 16.41
CA PRO A 270 5.83 -5.51 16.49
C PRO A 270 7.16 -5.00 15.93
N LEU A 271 8.22 -5.81 16.03
CA LEU A 271 9.52 -5.52 15.40
C LEU A 271 9.42 -5.33 13.88
N TYR A 272 8.51 -6.04 13.19
CA TYR A 272 8.24 -5.83 11.76
C TYR A 272 7.66 -4.43 11.49
N LEU A 273 6.79 -3.94 12.37
CA LEU A 273 6.31 -2.55 12.32
C LEU A 273 7.48 -1.56 12.49
N LEU A 274 8.24 -1.69 13.57
CA LEU A 274 9.27 -0.72 13.92
C LEU A 274 10.37 -0.64 12.85
N THR A 275 10.80 -1.78 12.33
CA THR A 275 11.77 -1.85 11.22
C THR A 275 11.24 -1.20 9.95
N GLY A 276 9.98 -1.45 9.59
CA GLY A 276 9.36 -0.79 8.44
C GLY A 276 9.22 0.73 8.59
N VAL A 277 8.89 1.23 9.78
CA VAL A 277 8.83 2.67 10.05
C VAL A 277 10.22 3.30 9.97
N ALA A 278 11.24 2.66 10.56
CA ALA A 278 12.63 3.11 10.48
C ALA A 278 13.13 3.14 9.03
N ALA A 279 12.85 2.07 8.26
CA ALA A 279 13.18 1.98 6.85
C ALA A 279 12.47 3.08 6.03
N THR A 280 11.22 3.42 6.36
CA THR A 280 10.47 4.47 5.65
C THR A 280 11.14 5.83 5.78
N VAL A 281 11.57 6.20 6.98
CA VAL A 281 12.26 7.48 7.21
C VAL A 281 13.55 7.53 6.40
N LEU A 282 14.34 6.44 6.38
CA LEU A 282 15.53 6.35 5.54
C LEU A 282 15.21 6.43 4.04
N PHE A 283 14.17 5.73 3.57
CA PHE A 283 13.76 5.77 2.17
C PHE A 283 13.37 7.18 1.73
N ILE A 284 12.57 7.89 2.53
CA ILE A 284 12.18 9.28 2.22
C ILE A 284 13.41 10.17 2.10
N ASP A 285 14.37 10.04 3.01
CA ASP A 285 15.58 10.86 3.01
C ASP A 285 16.51 10.52 1.84
N VAL A 286 16.83 9.24 1.65
CA VAL A 286 17.70 8.78 0.56
C VAL A 286 17.13 9.18 -0.79
N PHE A 287 15.85 8.88 -1.06
CA PHE A 287 15.25 9.22 -2.36
C PHE A 287 14.90 10.70 -2.50
N GLY A 288 14.67 11.41 -1.40
CA GLY A 288 14.58 12.88 -1.40
C GLY A 288 15.90 13.52 -1.82
N ILE A 289 17.03 13.05 -1.27
CA ILE A 289 18.37 13.51 -1.62
C ILE A 289 18.69 13.15 -3.08
N ILE A 290 18.52 11.89 -3.48
CA ILE A 290 18.75 11.43 -4.86
C ILE A 290 17.95 12.29 -5.84
N ARG A 291 16.66 12.53 -5.57
CA ARG A 291 15.82 13.37 -6.41
C ARG A 291 16.36 14.79 -6.53
N SER A 292 16.83 15.37 -5.42
CA SER A 292 17.38 16.73 -5.39
C SER A 292 18.68 16.85 -6.20
N VAL A 293 19.57 15.86 -6.10
CA VAL A 293 20.85 15.81 -6.81
C VAL A 293 20.65 15.52 -8.30
N ALA A 294 19.84 14.51 -8.62
CA ALA A 294 19.56 14.10 -9.98
C ALA A 294 18.55 15.01 -10.71
N LYS A 295 18.01 16.03 -10.02
CA LYS A 295 16.98 16.96 -10.52
C LYS A 295 15.81 16.24 -11.21
N THR A 296 15.40 15.10 -10.66
CA THR A 296 14.38 14.25 -11.29
C THR A 296 13.05 15.00 -11.42
N ALA A 297 12.58 15.12 -12.66
CA ALA A 297 11.32 15.76 -13.00
C ALA A 297 10.12 14.83 -12.74
N ARG A 298 8.93 15.42 -12.63
CA ARG A 298 7.67 14.72 -12.31
C ARG A 298 7.26 13.70 -13.38
N ASP A 299 7.57 14.00 -14.63
CA ASP A 299 7.26 13.18 -15.80
C ASP A 299 8.29 12.07 -16.07
N SER A 300 9.40 12.07 -15.32
CA SER A 300 10.47 11.09 -15.43
C SER A 300 9.98 9.64 -15.38
N ILE A 301 10.68 8.75 -16.10
CA ILE A 301 10.43 7.30 -16.08
C ILE A 301 10.55 6.72 -14.68
N TRP A 302 11.41 7.30 -13.82
CA TRP A 302 11.58 6.86 -12.43
C TRP A 302 10.35 7.08 -11.54
N MET A 303 9.44 7.97 -11.95
CA MET A 303 8.18 8.25 -11.26
C MET A 303 7.03 7.35 -11.72
N ILE A 304 7.28 6.44 -12.67
CA ILE A 304 6.18 5.76 -13.36
C ILE A 304 5.39 4.84 -12.43
N PHE A 305 6.09 4.02 -11.66
CA PHE A 305 5.45 3.06 -10.76
C PHE A 305 4.60 3.77 -9.69
N GLY A 306 5.02 4.93 -9.19
CA GLY A 306 4.20 5.75 -8.29
C GLY A 306 2.91 6.25 -8.94
N ARG A 307 2.96 6.61 -10.24
CA ARG A 307 1.79 7.09 -11.00
C ARG A 307 0.83 5.96 -11.41
N THR A 308 1.33 4.74 -11.60
CA THR A 308 0.57 3.58 -12.09
C THR A 308 0.43 2.45 -11.07
N SER A 309 0.74 2.69 -9.79
CA SER A 309 0.82 1.68 -8.72
C SER A 309 -0.23 0.57 -8.75
N LEU A 310 -1.53 0.91 -8.72
CA LEU A 310 -2.62 -0.08 -8.76
C LEU A 310 -2.59 -0.93 -10.03
N PHE A 311 -2.33 -0.31 -11.18
CA PHE A 311 -2.20 -1.00 -12.46
C PHE A 311 -0.97 -1.92 -12.45
N THR A 312 0.18 -1.42 -12.00
CA THR A 312 1.43 -2.19 -11.93
C THR A 312 1.26 -3.43 -11.06
N PHE A 313 0.66 -3.31 -9.87
CA PHE A 313 0.41 -4.48 -9.02
C PHE A 313 -0.57 -5.45 -9.65
N ALA A 314 -1.70 -4.97 -10.18
CA ALA A 314 -2.72 -5.85 -10.73
C ALA A 314 -2.21 -6.60 -11.97
N TYR A 315 -1.83 -5.87 -13.00
CA TYR A 315 -1.44 -6.46 -14.28
C TYR A 315 -0.06 -7.12 -14.23
N GLY A 316 0.86 -6.60 -13.41
CA GLY A 316 2.16 -7.23 -13.19
C GLY A 316 2.03 -8.60 -12.52
N ASN A 317 1.22 -8.70 -11.45
CA ASN A 317 0.99 -9.99 -10.80
C ASN A 317 0.19 -10.96 -11.71
N ALA A 318 -0.81 -10.46 -12.45
CA ALA A 318 -1.54 -11.27 -13.42
C ALA A 318 -0.61 -11.87 -14.49
N TYR A 319 0.32 -11.07 -15.03
CA TYR A 319 1.35 -11.55 -15.94
C TYR A 319 2.25 -12.62 -15.28
N LEU A 320 2.71 -12.37 -14.05
CA LEU A 320 3.56 -13.30 -13.32
C LEU A 320 2.87 -14.66 -13.07
N TYR A 321 1.56 -14.70 -12.83
CA TYR A 321 0.83 -15.98 -12.74
C TYR A 321 0.89 -16.76 -14.05
N ILE A 322 0.64 -16.09 -15.18
CA ILE A 322 0.63 -16.73 -16.50
C ILE A 322 2.02 -17.29 -16.84
N VAL A 323 3.09 -16.58 -16.50
CA VAL A 323 4.46 -16.99 -16.84
C VAL A 323 5.01 -18.03 -15.86
N ALA A 324 4.67 -17.94 -14.56
CA ALA A 324 5.10 -18.92 -13.56
C ALA A 324 4.61 -20.34 -13.87
N LEU A 325 3.50 -20.46 -14.59
CA LEU A 325 2.92 -21.75 -15.02
C LEU A 325 3.67 -22.43 -16.16
N LYS A 326 4.55 -21.73 -16.87
CA LYS A 326 5.21 -22.24 -18.09
C LYS A 326 6.62 -22.78 -17.86
N GLY A 327 7.10 -22.81 -16.61
CA GLY A 327 8.46 -23.21 -16.28
C GLY A 327 8.59 -24.69 -15.87
N ASP A 328 8.82 -25.58 -16.83
CA ASP A 328 9.15 -27.00 -16.56
C ASP A 328 10.62 -27.21 -16.16
N ALA A 329 11.47 -26.18 -16.33
CA ALA A 329 12.89 -26.27 -16.05
C ALA A 329 13.18 -26.28 -14.53
N PRO A 330 13.95 -27.26 -14.02
CA PRO A 330 14.42 -27.23 -12.64
C PRO A 330 15.52 -26.18 -12.46
N GLY A 331 15.29 -25.20 -11.58
CA GLY A 331 16.30 -24.20 -11.18
C GLY A 331 15.88 -22.73 -11.33
N PRO A 332 16.77 -21.80 -10.94
CA PRO A 332 16.52 -20.36 -11.03
C PRO A 332 16.52 -19.87 -12.48
N ALA A 333 15.42 -19.24 -12.91
CA ALA A 333 15.22 -18.77 -14.28
C ALA A 333 15.54 -17.27 -14.42
N PHE A 334 16.83 -16.90 -14.42
CA PHE A 334 17.26 -15.49 -14.54
C PHE A 334 16.71 -14.77 -15.77
N THR A 335 16.66 -15.44 -16.92
CA THR A 335 16.07 -14.87 -18.15
C THR A 335 14.60 -14.52 -17.94
N GLN A 336 13.81 -15.41 -17.32
CA GLN A 336 12.41 -15.15 -17.00
C GLN A 336 12.28 -13.95 -16.05
N PHE A 337 13.17 -13.84 -15.06
CA PHE A 337 13.19 -12.69 -14.15
C PHE A 337 13.40 -11.36 -14.91
N PHE A 338 14.45 -11.25 -15.73
CA PHE A 338 14.75 -10.02 -16.46
C PHE A 338 13.64 -9.68 -17.48
N VAL A 339 13.15 -10.67 -18.23
CA VAL A 339 12.03 -10.49 -19.16
C VAL A 339 10.79 -10.02 -18.43
N SER A 340 10.47 -10.61 -17.27
CA SER A 340 9.30 -10.20 -16.48
C SER A 340 9.41 -8.76 -16.02
N MET A 341 10.59 -8.34 -15.54
CA MET A 341 10.81 -6.95 -15.12
C MET A 341 10.66 -5.96 -16.28
N VAL A 342 11.19 -6.30 -17.46
CA VAL A 342 11.03 -5.47 -18.67
C VAL A 342 9.57 -5.39 -19.08
N VAL A 343 8.84 -6.51 -19.11
CA VAL A 343 7.41 -6.53 -19.46
C VAL A 343 6.60 -5.69 -18.47
N ILE A 344 6.80 -5.85 -17.16
CA ILE A 344 6.09 -5.06 -16.13
C ILE A 344 6.37 -3.56 -16.29
N LEU A 345 7.62 -3.18 -16.60
CA LEU A 345 7.98 -1.79 -16.88
C LEU A 345 7.30 -1.27 -18.15
N LEU A 346 7.35 -2.03 -19.25
CA LEU A 346 6.72 -1.67 -20.52
C LEU A 346 5.20 -1.56 -20.41
N MET A 347 4.54 -2.46 -19.66
CA MET A 347 3.11 -2.38 -19.38
C MET A 347 2.77 -1.12 -18.58
N SER A 348 3.54 -0.81 -17.54
CA SER A 348 3.35 0.41 -16.74
C SER A 348 3.59 1.68 -17.58
N TYR A 349 4.59 1.64 -18.45
CA TYR A 349 4.90 2.69 -19.43
C TYR A 349 3.82 2.91 -20.45
N GLY A 350 3.41 1.84 -21.13
CA GLY A 350 2.32 1.83 -22.10
C GLY A 350 1.03 2.35 -21.48
N TYR A 351 0.66 1.90 -20.28
CA TYR A 351 -0.53 2.37 -19.59
C TYR A 351 -0.46 3.86 -19.24
N SER A 352 0.67 4.34 -18.72
CA SER A 352 0.85 5.77 -18.44
C SER A 352 0.69 6.61 -19.71
N ARG A 353 1.32 6.19 -20.82
CA ARG A 353 1.22 6.91 -22.10
C ARG A 353 -0.19 6.85 -22.67
N PHE A 354 -0.82 5.68 -22.63
CA PHE A 354 -2.19 5.46 -23.08
C PHE A 354 -3.13 6.43 -22.37
N ARG A 355 -3.13 6.46 -21.03
CA ARG A 355 -3.99 7.37 -20.25
C ARG A 355 -3.80 8.86 -20.61
N ASP A 356 -2.60 9.24 -21.03
CA ASP A 356 -2.28 10.63 -21.36
C ASP A 356 -2.56 10.97 -22.85
N MET A 357 -2.96 10.00 -23.69
CA MET A 357 -3.27 10.22 -25.10
C MET A 357 -4.46 11.17 -25.29
N LYS A 358 -4.30 12.14 -26.20
CA LYS A 358 -5.38 13.09 -26.57
C LYS A 358 -6.62 12.38 -27.12
N ALA A 359 -6.45 11.26 -27.82
CA ALA A 359 -7.56 10.47 -28.37
C ALA A 359 -8.54 9.97 -27.30
N LEU A 360 -8.05 9.63 -26.10
CA LEU A 360 -8.91 9.23 -24.97
C LEU A 360 -9.68 10.40 -24.34
N LYS A 361 -9.24 11.63 -24.61
CA LYS A 361 -9.94 12.87 -24.22
C LYS A 361 -10.92 13.35 -25.28
N SER A 362 -11.00 12.66 -26.43
CA SER A 362 -11.94 13.01 -27.50
C SER A 362 -13.37 12.58 -27.17
N ASP A 363 -14.34 13.16 -27.88
CA ASP A 363 -15.77 12.82 -27.77
C ASP A 363 -16.15 11.57 -28.59
N HIS A 364 -15.17 10.88 -29.17
CA HIS A 364 -15.41 9.62 -29.86
C HIS A 364 -16.10 8.62 -28.91
N TRP A 365 -17.08 7.87 -29.42
CA TRP A 365 -17.91 6.99 -28.59
C TRP A 365 -17.07 5.96 -27.82
N MET A 366 -16.05 5.36 -28.44
CA MET A 366 -15.14 4.43 -27.77
C MET A 366 -14.36 5.08 -26.61
N ALA A 367 -13.93 6.34 -26.77
CA ALA A 367 -13.23 7.08 -25.73
C ALA A 367 -14.18 7.45 -24.59
N ARG A 368 -15.44 7.79 -24.89
CA ARG A 368 -16.50 7.99 -23.90
C ARG A 368 -16.83 6.70 -23.15
N THR A 369 -16.99 5.58 -23.84
CA THR A 369 -17.25 4.27 -23.23
C THR A 369 -16.09 3.86 -22.33
N TYR A 370 -14.84 4.00 -22.79
CA TYR A 370 -13.67 3.72 -21.95
C TYR A 370 -13.65 4.60 -20.69
N ARG A 371 -13.82 5.92 -20.83
CA ARG A 371 -13.87 6.85 -19.69
C ARG A 371 -15.00 6.48 -18.73
N TRP A 372 -16.17 6.13 -19.26
CA TRP A 372 -17.28 5.71 -18.42
C TRP A 372 -16.94 4.43 -17.65
N ILE A 373 -16.39 3.40 -18.32
CA ILE A 373 -16.02 2.13 -17.67
C ILE A 373 -14.94 2.36 -16.60
N VAL A 374 -13.87 3.06 -16.94
CA VAL A 374 -12.66 3.14 -16.10
C VAL A 374 -12.74 4.25 -15.06
N ASP A 375 -13.27 5.42 -15.43
CA ASP A 375 -13.24 6.61 -14.60
C ASP A 375 -14.58 6.91 -13.92
N ASP A 376 -15.73 6.72 -14.59
CA ASP A 376 -17.02 7.20 -14.07
C ASP A 376 -17.90 6.12 -13.38
N SER A 377 -17.83 4.86 -13.83
CA SER A 377 -18.70 3.77 -13.35
C SER A 377 -18.52 3.52 -11.86
N THR A 378 -17.27 3.48 -11.39
CA THR A 378 -16.97 3.22 -9.98
C THR A 378 -17.44 4.37 -9.09
N PRO A 379 -17.14 5.66 -9.37
CA PRO A 379 -17.75 6.76 -8.63
C PRO A 379 -19.28 6.74 -8.60
N GLN A 380 -19.94 6.37 -9.71
CA GLN A 380 -21.40 6.28 -9.78
C GLN A 380 -21.94 5.19 -8.86
N ILE A 381 -21.35 3.98 -8.89
CA ILE A 381 -21.70 2.88 -7.98
C ILE A 381 -21.50 3.30 -6.52
N VAL A 382 -20.36 3.93 -6.20
CA VAL A 382 -20.10 4.41 -4.84
C VAL A 382 -21.11 5.47 -4.41
N ARG A 383 -21.44 6.46 -5.26
CA ARG A 383 -22.48 7.46 -4.96
C ARG A 383 -23.84 6.81 -4.72
N PHE A 384 -24.20 5.84 -5.54
CA PHE A 384 -25.45 5.10 -5.38
C PHE A 384 -25.50 4.38 -4.03
N LEU A 385 -24.45 3.65 -3.66
CA LEU A 385 -24.38 2.89 -2.41
C LEU A 385 -24.28 3.78 -1.16
N THR A 386 -23.67 4.95 -1.28
CA THR A 386 -23.31 5.81 -0.13
C THR A 386 -24.15 7.07 -0.01
N GLY A 387 -24.95 7.39 -1.02
CA GLY A 387 -25.86 8.54 -1.04
C GLY A 387 -26.74 8.64 0.22
N PRO A 388 -27.35 7.55 0.71
CA PRO A 388 -28.14 7.58 1.94
C PRO A 388 -27.34 7.98 3.18
N ILE A 389 -26.05 7.64 3.23
CA ILE A 389 -25.15 7.88 4.38
C ILE A 389 -24.56 9.29 4.32
N LEU A 390 -24.15 9.74 3.13
CA LEU A 390 -23.45 11.02 2.94
C LEU A 390 -24.39 12.24 2.85
N HIS A 391 -25.66 12.05 2.47
CA HIS A 391 -26.64 13.14 2.34
C HIS A 391 -27.54 13.34 3.58
N HIS A 392 -27.46 12.44 4.57
CA HIS A 392 -28.26 12.57 5.79
C HIS A 392 -27.74 13.70 6.70
N ASP A 393 -26.42 13.93 6.73
CA ASP A 393 -25.78 14.98 7.54
C ASP A 393 -26.11 16.41 7.08
N THR A 394 -26.52 16.61 5.82
CA THR A 394 -26.90 17.93 5.29
C THR A 394 -28.33 18.35 5.63
N LYS A 395 -29.22 17.41 6.01
CA LYS A 395 -30.62 17.75 6.36
C LYS A 395 -30.81 18.03 7.85
N SER A 396 -29.95 17.52 8.73
CA SER A 396 -30.05 17.72 10.18
C SER A 396 -29.46 19.04 10.68
N SER A 397 -28.72 19.78 9.85
CA SER A 397 -28.14 21.09 10.21
C SER A 397 -29.01 22.30 9.81
N GLN A 398 -30.20 22.08 9.25
CA GLN A 398 -31.19 23.13 9.03
C GLN A 398 -32.25 23.05 10.14
N LEU A 399 -31.89 23.49 11.34
CA LEU A 399 -32.90 23.93 12.29
C LEU A 399 -33.63 25.13 11.67
N PRO A 400 -34.98 25.16 11.66
CA PRO A 400 -35.70 26.30 11.14
C PRO A 400 -35.38 27.49 12.04
N THR A 401 -34.81 28.54 11.46
CA THR A 401 -34.91 29.89 12.03
C THR A 401 -36.40 30.21 12.07
N MET A 402 -37.05 29.88 13.20
CA MET A 402 -38.35 30.43 13.53
C MET A 402 -38.13 31.93 13.72
N GLY A 403 -38.69 32.70 12.79
CA GLY A 403 -38.73 34.14 12.92
C GLY A 403 -39.53 34.54 14.16
N ARG A 404 -39.00 35.52 14.87
CA ARG A 404 -39.73 36.67 15.40
C ARG A 404 -38.79 37.86 15.49
#